data_AF-A0A7K3YK28-F1
#
_entry.id   AF-A0A7K3YK28-F1
#
_cell.length_a   1.000
_cell.length_b   1.000
_cell.length_c   1.000
_cell.angle_alpha   90.00
_cell.angle_beta   90.00
_cell.angle_gamma   90.00
#
_symmetry.space_group_name_H-M   'P 1'
#
loop_
_entity.id
_entity.type
_entity.pdbx_description
1 polymer ?
#
loop_
_entity_poly.entity_id
_entity_poly.type
_entity_poly.pdbx_seq_one_letter_code
_entity_poly.pdbx_strand_id
1 'polypeptide(L)'
;DHGHCGIVGETADGPDLLNDPSLELMAQIAVSHAESGADIVAPSCMLDGMVRAIREALDSAGHQDVLIMSYSSKFASALYGPFRDAADSGFAFGDRTTYQVSPGNAREAVMESELDVAEGADILMVKPATLYLDVLAAVTEFGLPVAAYQVSGEYAMIKAAAERGWLDERAVALESLIAIRRAGADLIITYFAEDAARWLDEEQ
;
A
#
# COMPACT_ATOMS: atom_id res chain seq x y z
N ASP A 1 14.73 7.13 12.97
CA ASP A 1 16.21 7.09 12.94
C ASP A 1 16.78 6.80 11.56
N HIS A 2 16.48 5.66 10.91
CA HIS A 2 17.08 5.28 9.61
C HIS A 2 16.10 5.29 8.42
N GLY A 3 14.79 5.38 8.65
CA GLY A 3 13.79 5.50 7.58
C GLY A 3 13.47 4.20 6.82
N HIS A 4 13.88 3.04 7.34
CA HIS A 4 13.43 1.72 6.86
C HIS A 4 12.12 1.32 7.56
N CYS A 5 11.41 0.34 7.01
CA CYS A 5 10.05 0.00 7.45
C CYS A 5 9.97 -0.91 8.69
N GLY A 6 11.08 -1.15 9.37
CA GLY A 6 11.21 -2.05 10.52
C GLY A 6 12.60 -1.94 11.16
N ILE A 7 12.97 -2.93 11.97
CA ILE A 7 14.24 -2.99 12.69
C ILE A 7 15.37 -3.33 11.73
N VAL A 8 16.44 -2.53 11.74
CA VAL A 8 17.65 -2.78 10.94
C VAL A 8 18.72 -3.46 11.80
N GLY A 9 19.44 -4.43 11.22
CA GLY A 9 20.61 -5.08 11.81
C GLY A 9 21.51 -5.71 10.76
N GLU A 10 22.52 -6.47 11.20
CA GLU A 10 23.42 -7.17 10.29
C GLU A 10 22.77 -8.45 9.73
N THR A 11 22.83 -8.61 8.41
CA THR A 11 22.39 -9.81 7.68
C THR A 11 23.57 -10.46 6.95
N ALA A 12 23.32 -11.56 6.23
CA ALA A 12 24.35 -12.21 5.41
C ALA A 12 24.88 -11.29 4.29
N ASP A 13 24.06 -10.36 3.81
CA ASP A 13 24.37 -9.45 2.70
C ASP A 13 24.71 -8.02 3.19
N GLY A 14 24.89 -7.85 4.51
CA GLY A 14 25.21 -6.58 5.17
C GLY A 14 24.03 -6.00 5.95
N PRO A 15 24.09 -4.71 6.33
CA PRO A 15 23.04 -4.06 7.12
C PRO A 15 21.72 -3.98 6.35
N ASP A 16 20.67 -4.61 6.88
CA ASP A 16 19.32 -4.57 6.29
C ASP A 16 18.23 -4.84 7.36
N LEU A 17 16.96 -4.90 6.93
CA LEU A 17 15.83 -5.26 7.78
C LEU A 17 15.97 -6.67 8.35
N LEU A 18 15.76 -6.77 9.65
CA LEU A 18 15.56 -8.04 10.34
C LEU A 18 14.07 -8.36 10.32
N ASN A 19 13.67 -9.34 9.49
CA ASN A 19 12.27 -9.70 9.29
C ASN A 19 11.55 -10.02 10.62
N ASP A 20 11.95 -11.13 11.26
CA ASP A 20 11.22 -11.65 12.43
C ASP A 20 11.22 -10.68 13.63
N PRO A 21 12.33 -10.02 13.99
CA PRO A 21 12.30 -8.99 15.05
C PRO A 21 11.36 -7.83 14.73
N SER A 22 11.19 -7.50 13.44
CA SER A 22 10.28 -6.44 13.03
C SER A 22 8.81 -6.85 13.14
N LEU A 23 8.48 -8.13 12.96
CA LEU A 23 7.12 -8.65 13.11
C LEU A 23 6.56 -8.42 14.52
N GLU A 24 7.37 -8.65 15.55
CA GLU A 24 6.98 -8.43 16.95
C GLU A 24 6.57 -6.97 17.19
N LEU A 25 7.32 -6.03 16.60
CA LEU A 25 7.02 -4.60 16.70
C LEU A 25 5.76 -4.24 15.91
N MET A 26 5.56 -4.81 14.71
CA MET A 26 4.36 -4.56 13.91
C MET A 26 3.09 -5.03 14.62
N ALA A 27 3.14 -6.20 15.26
CA ALA A 27 2.07 -6.72 16.09
C ALA A 27 1.71 -5.74 17.23
N GLN A 28 2.71 -5.24 17.96
CA GLN A 28 2.49 -4.27 19.05
C GLN A 28 1.88 -2.95 18.54
N ILE A 29 2.35 -2.44 17.40
CA ILE A 29 1.81 -1.22 16.78
C ILE A 29 0.34 -1.43 16.38
N ALA A 30 0.02 -2.56 15.76
CA ALA A 30 -1.35 -2.85 15.34
C ALA A 30 -2.32 -2.94 16.53
N VAL A 31 -1.92 -3.62 17.62
CA VAL A 31 -2.71 -3.67 18.86
C VAL A 31 -2.89 -2.27 19.45
N SER A 32 -1.82 -1.46 19.50
CA SER A 32 -1.93 -0.09 20.02
C SER A 32 -2.91 0.78 19.22
N HIS A 33 -2.96 0.63 17.90
CA HIS A 33 -3.96 1.30 17.06
C HIS A 33 -5.38 0.80 17.34
N ALA A 34 -5.57 -0.52 17.50
CA ALA A 34 -6.85 -1.13 17.84
C ALA A 34 -7.37 -0.68 19.21
N GLU A 35 -6.50 -0.64 20.23
CA GLU A 35 -6.81 -0.09 21.56
C GLU A 35 -7.21 1.40 21.50
N SER A 36 -6.69 2.12 20.51
CA SER A 36 -7.03 3.52 20.24
C SER A 36 -8.31 3.70 19.41
N GLY A 37 -8.97 2.60 19.01
CA GLY A 37 -10.25 2.60 18.30
C GLY A 37 -10.16 2.56 16.78
N ALA A 38 -9.04 2.10 16.20
CA ALA A 38 -8.94 1.90 14.76
C ALA A 38 -9.81 0.72 14.30
N ASP A 39 -10.68 0.94 13.30
CA ASP A 39 -11.48 -0.11 12.68
C ASP A 39 -10.67 -0.99 11.71
N ILE A 40 -9.63 -0.40 11.10
CA ILE A 40 -8.77 -1.06 10.11
C ILE A 40 -7.32 -0.71 10.40
N VAL A 41 -6.45 -1.73 10.45
CA VAL A 41 -4.99 -1.56 10.41
C VAL A 41 -4.46 -1.92 9.03
N ALA A 42 -3.48 -1.15 8.54
CA ALA A 42 -3.02 -1.29 7.16
C ALA A 42 -1.48 -1.43 7.09
N PRO A 43 -0.93 -2.63 7.39
CA PRO A 43 0.52 -2.84 7.43
C PRO A 43 1.13 -2.65 6.05
N SER A 44 2.19 -1.85 5.97
CA SER A 44 2.84 -1.51 4.70
C SER A 44 4.34 -1.76 4.67
N CYS A 45 4.85 -2.52 5.63
CA CYS A 45 6.28 -2.79 5.78
C CYS A 45 6.81 -3.84 4.80
N MET A 46 5.95 -4.69 4.21
CA MET A 46 6.34 -5.82 3.35
C MET A 46 7.30 -6.78 4.06
N LEU A 47 6.94 -7.18 5.29
CA LEU A 47 7.68 -8.20 6.02
C LEU A 47 6.96 -9.54 5.81
N ASP A 48 7.75 -10.59 5.59
CA ASP A 48 7.23 -11.95 5.42
C ASP A 48 6.52 -12.36 6.71
N GLY A 49 5.24 -12.75 6.61
CA GLY A 49 4.44 -13.17 7.77
C GLY A 49 3.78 -12.03 8.56
N MET A 50 3.82 -10.79 8.06
CA MET A 50 3.27 -9.63 8.79
C MET A 50 1.78 -9.74 9.08
N VAL A 51 0.99 -10.29 8.13
CA VAL A 51 -0.46 -10.38 8.28
C VAL A 51 -0.80 -11.34 9.39
N ARG A 52 -0.21 -12.53 9.38
CA ARG A 52 -0.41 -13.54 10.43
C ARG A 52 0.02 -13.03 11.80
N ALA A 53 1.20 -12.41 11.90
CA ALA A 53 1.70 -11.87 13.16
C ALA A 53 0.74 -10.80 13.74
N ILE A 54 0.22 -9.92 12.89
CA ILE A 54 -0.75 -8.90 13.31
C ILE A 54 -2.08 -9.52 13.69
N ARG A 55 -2.60 -10.48 12.90
CA ARG A 55 -3.88 -11.14 13.15
C ARG A 55 -3.87 -11.87 14.49
N GLU A 56 -2.83 -12.68 14.75
CA GLU A 56 -2.67 -13.41 16.01
C GLU A 56 -2.59 -12.45 17.22
N ALA A 57 -1.89 -11.32 17.06
CA ALA A 57 -1.76 -10.32 18.12
C ALA A 57 -3.07 -9.60 18.42
N LEU A 58 -3.80 -9.15 17.39
CA LEU A 58 -5.12 -8.53 17.54
C LEU A 58 -6.11 -9.50 18.21
N ASP A 59 -6.13 -10.76 17.77
CA ASP A 59 -7.03 -11.77 18.34
C ASP A 59 -6.72 -12.07 19.80
N SER A 60 -5.43 -12.15 20.14
CA SER A 60 -4.96 -12.36 21.52
C SER A 60 -5.30 -11.18 22.44
N ALA A 61 -5.34 -9.97 21.89
CA ALA A 61 -5.73 -8.75 22.59
C ALA A 61 -7.25 -8.51 22.65
N GLY A 62 -8.06 -9.37 22.01
CA GLY A 62 -9.53 -9.23 21.98
C GLY A 62 -10.06 -8.26 20.93
N HIS A 63 -9.29 -8.02 19.86
CA HIS A 63 -9.63 -7.13 18.73
C HIS A 63 -9.93 -7.92 17.45
N GLN A 64 -10.75 -8.97 17.53
CA GLN A 64 -11.08 -9.82 16.38
C GLN A 64 -11.82 -9.06 15.26
N ASP A 65 -12.57 -8.01 15.61
CA ASP A 65 -13.36 -7.23 14.65
C ASP A 65 -12.54 -6.17 13.89
N VAL A 66 -11.28 -5.93 14.27
CA VAL A 66 -10.41 -4.99 13.58
C VAL A 66 -9.89 -5.62 12.30
N LEU A 67 -10.14 -4.97 11.16
CA LEU A 67 -9.77 -5.49 9.85
C LEU A 67 -8.30 -5.24 9.52
N ILE A 68 -7.71 -6.13 8.72
CA ILE A 68 -6.36 -5.98 8.16
C ILE A 68 -6.46 -5.67 6.66
N MET A 69 -6.06 -4.45 6.29
CA MET A 69 -5.87 -4.04 4.90
C MET A 69 -4.39 -4.18 4.52
N SER A 70 -4.00 -5.36 4.06
CA SER A 70 -2.61 -5.62 3.73
C SER A 70 -2.16 -4.87 2.48
N TYR A 71 -1.00 -4.23 2.53
CA TYR A 71 -0.29 -3.75 1.34
C TYR A 71 0.39 -4.90 0.61
N SER A 72 -0.40 -5.93 0.30
CA SER A 72 0.06 -7.25 -0.15
C SER A 72 0.90 -7.21 -1.43
N SER A 73 0.62 -6.29 -2.35
CA SER A 73 1.42 -6.10 -3.56
C SER A 73 1.97 -4.68 -3.61
N LYS A 74 3.01 -4.41 -2.82
CA LYS A 74 3.70 -3.12 -2.78
C LYS A 74 5.05 -3.17 -3.49
N PHE A 75 5.15 -2.44 -4.59
CA PHE A 75 6.33 -2.41 -5.46
C PHE A 75 7.39 -1.42 -4.99
N ALA A 76 8.66 -1.72 -5.30
CA ALA A 76 9.80 -0.82 -5.18
C ALA A 76 9.76 0.26 -6.28
N SER A 77 8.81 1.18 -6.17
CA SER A 77 8.48 2.15 -7.21
C SER A 77 9.22 3.50 -7.08
N ALA A 78 9.53 4.10 -8.22
CA ALA A 78 10.03 5.47 -8.31
C ALA A 78 8.92 6.53 -8.04
N LEU A 79 7.64 6.14 -8.02
CA LEU A 79 6.51 7.06 -7.85
C LEU A 79 6.29 7.53 -6.40
N TYR A 80 7.15 7.14 -5.45
CA TYR A 80 6.98 7.51 -4.03
C TYR A 80 7.67 8.81 -3.63
N GLY A 81 8.44 9.45 -4.53
CA GLY A 81 9.22 10.66 -4.24
C GLY A 81 8.43 11.72 -3.44
N PRO A 82 7.29 12.22 -3.95
CA PRO A 82 6.56 13.27 -3.25
C PRO A 82 5.97 12.84 -1.90
N PHE A 83 5.76 11.54 -1.68
CA PHE A 83 5.32 11.04 -0.36
C PHE A 83 6.48 11.04 0.62
N ARG A 84 7.69 10.67 0.18
CA ARG A 84 8.88 10.70 1.04
C ARG A 84 9.19 12.12 1.51
N ASP A 85 9.00 13.11 0.64
CA ASP A 85 9.13 14.52 1.00
C ASP A 85 8.06 14.95 2.02
N ALA A 86 6.81 14.54 1.82
CA ALA A 86 5.70 14.92 2.70
C ALA A 86 5.76 14.25 4.09
N ALA A 87 6.20 13.00 4.16
CA ALA A 87 6.24 12.19 5.38
C ALA A 87 7.62 12.21 6.08
N ASP A 88 8.59 12.97 5.55
CA ASP A 88 10.01 12.90 5.94
C ASP A 88 10.51 11.44 6.05
N SER A 89 10.07 10.61 5.10
CA SER A 89 10.17 9.15 5.16
C SER A 89 11.18 8.60 4.15
N GLY A 90 12.28 9.32 3.95
CA GLY A 90 13.43 8.83 3.20
C GLY A 90 14.07 7.59 3.84
N PHE A 91 15.21 7.15 3.34
CA PHE A 91 16.03 6.12 3.97
C PHE A 91 17.48 6.60 4.07
N ALA A 92 18.17 6.22 5.14
CA ALA A 92 19.51 6.72 5.41
C ALA A 92 20.60 6.00 4.59
N PHE A 93 20.33 4.77 4.15
CA PHE A 93 21.26 3.96 3.36
C PHE A 93 20.50 2.97 2.46
N GLY A 94 21.21 2.36 1.50
CA GLY A 94 20.65 1.33 0.61
C GLY A 94 19.44 1.80 -0.19
N ASP A 95 18.43 0.94 -0.27
CA ASP A 95 17.10 1.25 -0.79
C ASP A 95 16.04 0.38 -0.10
N ARG A 96 14.90 0.10 -0.75
CA ARG A 96 13.82 -0.75 -0.22
C ARG A 96 13.57 -2.01 -1.06
N THR A 97 14.49 -2.36 -1.95
CA THR A 97 14.33 -3.44 -2.93
C THR A 97 14.45 -4.84 -2.33
N THR A 98 14.97 -4.96 -1.10
CA THR A 98 15.11 -6.22 -0.40
C THR A 98 13.81 -6.72 0.23
N TYR A 99 12.77 -5.88 0.26
CA TYR A 99 11.45 -6.22 0.81
C TYR A 99 10.28 -5.68 -0.01
N GLN A 100 10.46 -4.63 -0.84
CA GLN A 100 9.42 -4.22 -1.79
C GLN A 100 9.58 -4.95 -3.12
N VAL A 101 8.46 -5.39 -3.69
CA VAL A 101 8.45 -6.22 -4.90
C VAL A 101 9.10 -5.48 -6.08
N SER A 102 9.93 -6.19 -6.85
CA SER A 102 10.51 -5.64 -8.07
C SER A 102 9.41 -5.27 -9.08
N PRO A 103 9.44 -4.06 -9.69
CA PRO A 103 8.45 -3.65 -10.69
C PRO A 103 8.28 -4.62 -11.87
N GLY A 104 9.30 -5.41 -12.19
CA GLY A 104 9.26 -6.37 -13.29
C GLY A 104 8.63 -7.73 -12.93
N ASN A 105 8.26 -7.97 -11.67
CA ASN A 105 7.88 -9.29 -11.19
C ASN A 105 6.41 -9.38 -10.77
N ALA A 106 5.51 -9.40 -11.75
CA ALA A 106 4.07 -9.57 -11.50
C ALA A 106 3.74 -10.90 -10.81
N ARG A 107 4.49 -11.98 -11.10
CA ARG A 107 4.23 -13.30 -10.50
C ARG A 107 4.45 -13.32 -9.00
N GLU A 108 5.53 -12.70 -8.53
CA GLU A 108 5.82 -12.53 -7.10
C GLU A 108 4.75 -11.65 -6.46
N ALA A 109 4.41 -10.50 -7.06
CA ALA A 109 3.39 -9.61 -6.51
C ALA A 109 2.04 -10.30 -6.28
N VAL A 110 1.60 -11.15 -7.21
CA VAL A 110 0.35 -11.92 -7.07
C VAL A 110 0.50 -13.01 -6.01
N MET A 111 1.66 -13.65 -5.90
CA MET A 111 1.96 -14.64 -4.86
C MET A 111 1.92 -14.04 -3.45
N GLU A 112 2.47 -12.84 -3.25
CA GLU A 112 2.39 -12.13 -1.95
C GLU A 112 0.93 -11.92 -1.51
N SER A 113 0.06 -11.53 -2.45
CA SER A 113 -1.37 -11.42 -2.19
C SER A 113 -2.04 -12.75 -1.85
N GLU A 114 -1.65 -13.84 -2.50
CA GLU A 114 -2.16 -15.18 -2.16
C GLU A 114 -1.74 -15.60 -0.73
N LEU A 115 -0.49 -15.30 -0.35
CA LEU A 115 0.02 -15.57 1.00
C LEU A 115 -0.75 -14.77 2.05
N ASP A 116 -0.94 -13.48 1.84
CA ASP A 116 -1.68 -12.61 2.77
C ASP A 116 -3.14 -13.02 2.95
N VAL A 117 -3.79 -13.56 1.90
CA VAL A 117 -5.12 -14.18 2.02
C VAL A 117 -5.07 -15.36 2.99
N ALA A 118 -4.09 -16.25 2.83
CA ALA A 118 -3.94 -17.43 3.69
C ALA A 118 -3.56 -17.07 5.14
N GLU A 119 -2.97 -15.90 5.35
CA GLU A 119 -2.58 -15.38 6.66
C GLU A 119 -3.69 -14.63 7.40
N GLY A 120 -4.81 -14.34 6.72
CA GLY A 120 -5.99 -13.71 7.33
C GLY A 120 -6.12 -12.21 7.08
N ALA A 121 -5.64 -11.72 5.94
CA ALA A 121 -5.99 -10.38 5.48
C ALA A 121 -7.48 -10.29 5.16
N ASP A 122 -8.09 -9.15 5.46
CA ASP A 122 -9.50 -8.86 5.15
C ASP A 122 -9.64 -8.10 3.82
N ILE A 123 -8.65 -7.27 3.51
CA ILE A 123 -8.57 -6.46 2.28
C ILE A 123 -7.14 -6.54 1.75
N LEU A 124 -6.99 -6.76 0.46
CA LEU A 124 -5.70 -6.75 -0.23
C LEU A 124 -5.44 -5.38 -0.85
N MET A 125 -4.17 -5.02 -1.12
CA MET A 125 -3.85 -3.75 -1.77
C MET A 125 -2.71 -3.83 -2.76
N VAL A 126 -2.93 -3.25 -3.94
CA VAL A 126 -1.88 -3.00 -4.93
C VAL A 126 -1.39 -1.56 -4.86
N LYS A 127 -0.07 -1.38 -4.76
CA LYS A 127 0.57 -0.06 -4.66
C LYS A 127 1.90 -0.04 -5.42
N PRO A 128 2.14 0.91 -6.35
CA PRO A 128 1.22 1.92 -6.91
C PRO A 128 0.05 1.35 -7.73
N ALA A 129 -0.88 2.19 -8.16
CA ALA A 129 -2.07 1.74 -8.89
C ALA A 129 -1.89 1.74 -10.42
N THR A 130 -1.77 2.91 -11.06
CA THR A 130 -1.91 3.06 -12.53
C THR A 130 -0.89 2.26 -13.33
N LEU A 131 0.34 2.12 -12.83
CA LEU A 131 1.39 1.33 -13.50
C LEU A 131 1.26 -0.20 -13.29
N TYR A 132 0.32 -0.64 -12.46
CA TYR A 132 0.18 -2.04 -12.02
C TYR A 132 -1.28 -2.51 -12.07
N LEU A 133 -2.07 -1.96 -13.00
CA LEU A 133 -3.49 -2.33 -13.17
C LEU A 133 -3.67 -3.80 -13.61
N ASP A 134 -2.66 -4.36 -14.27
CA ASP A 134 -2.59 -5.78 -14.62
C ASP A 134 -2.45 -6.67 -13.38
N VAL A 135 -1.61 -6.26 -12.43
CA VAL A 135 -1.45 -6.95 -11.14
C VAL A 135 -2.72 -6.81 -10.30
N LEU A 136 -3.30 -5.62 -10.26
CA LEU A 136 -4.59 -5.37 -9.61
C LEU A 136 -5.69 -6.32 -10.12
N ALA A 137 -5.83 -6.45 -11.44
CA ALA A 137 -6.79 -7.36 -12.04
C ALA A 137 -6.52 -8.84 -11.72
N ALA A 138 -5.26 -9.24 -11.53
CA ALA A 138 -4.92 -10.60 -11.11
C ALA A 138 -5.25 -10.85 -9.63
N VAL A 139 -4.96 -9.87 -8.76
CA VAL A 139 -5.22 -9.97 -7.32
C VAL A 139 -6.72 -10.06 -6.99
N THR A 140 -7.59 -9.49 -7.82
CA THR A 140 -9.04 -9.56 -7.60
C THR A 140 -9.62 -10.97 -7.73
N GLU A 141 -8.90 -11.90 -8.36
CA GLU A 141 -9.33 -13.30 -8.48
C GLU A 141 -9.32 -14.07 -7.15
N PHE A 142 -8.69 -13.52 -6.09
CA PHE A 142 -8.64 -14.15 -4.76
C PHE A 142 -9.93 -13.98 -3.94
N GLY A 143 -10.88 -13.16 -4.41
CA GLY A 143 -12.22 -13.06 -3.82
C GLY A 143 -12.35 -12.20 -2.56
N LEU A 144 -11.26 -11.59 -2.08
CA LEU A 144 -11.31 -10.52 -1.07
C LEU A 144 -11.53 -9.16 -1.74
N PRO A 145 -12.10 -8.17 -1.03
CA PRO A 145 -12.06 -6.79 -1.48
C PRO A 145 -10.63 -6.34 -1.77
N VAL A 146 -10.44 -5.60 -2.86
CA VAL A 146 -9.10 -5.11 -3.24
C VAL A 146 -9.07 -3.60 -3.26
N ALA A 147 -8.15 -3.03 -2.48
CA ALA A 147 -7.81 -1.62 -2.54
C ALA A 147 -6.69 -1.34 -3.55
N ALA A 148 -6.68 -0.14 -4.11
CA ALA A 148 -5.58 0.35 -4.93
C ALA A 148 -5.15 1.72 -4.44
N TYR A 149 -3.84 1.94 -4.33
CA TYR A 149 -3.30 3.24 -3.91
C TYR A 149 -2.82 4.01 -5.15
N GLN A 150 -3.54 5.06 -5.54
CA GLN A 150 -3.05 6.06 -6.48
C GLN A 150 -2.07 6.99 -5.77
N VAL A 151 -0.78 6.73 -5.96
CA VAL A 151 0.27 7.26 -5.09
C VAL A 151 0.63 8.70 -5.44
N SER A 152 1.48 9.29 -4.60
CA SER A 152 1.81 10.71 -4.66
C SER A 152 2.49 11.12 -5.96
N GLY A 153 3.32 10.26 -6.55
CA GLY A 153 3.89 10.48 -7.89
C GLY A 153 2.83 10.48 -8.99
N GLU A 154 1.83 9.60 -8.93
CA GLU A 154 0.72 9.57 -9.92
C GLU A 154 -0.11 10.86 -9.84
N TYR A 155 -0.43 11.30 -8.61
CA TYR A 155 -1.08 12.58 -8.38
C TYR A 155 -0.25 13.76 -8.90
N ALA A 156 1.04 13.80 -8.56
CA ALA A 156 1.95 14.88 -8.98
C ALA A 156 2.13 14.94 -10.50
N MET A 157 2.18 13.78 -11.18
CA MET A 157 2.25 13.73 -12.65
C MET A 157 1.05 14.42 -13.29
N ILE A 158 -0.17 14.17 -12.79
CA ILE A 158 -1.39 14.78 -13.33
C ILE A 158 -1.42 16.27 -13.05
N LYS A 159 -1.19 16.69 -11.79
CA LYS A 159 -1.14 18.12 -11.42
C LYS A 159 -0.09 18.88 -12.24
N ALA A 160 1.12 18.34 -12.36
CA ALA A 160 2.21 18.97 -13.11
C ALA A 160 1.91 19.12 -14.61
N ALA A 161 1.24 18.14 -15.23
CA ALA A 161 0.83 18.23 -16.63
C ALA A 161 -0.31 19.25 -16.83
N ALA A 162 -1.25 19.31 -15.90
CA ALA A 162 -2.36 20.26 -15.92
C ALA A 162 -1.89 21.71 -15.73
N GLU A 163 -0.99 21.97 -14.78
CA GLU A 163 -0.40 23.30 -14.54
C GLU A 163 0.33 23.85 -15.78
N ARG A 164 0.86 22.96 -16.63
CA ARG A 164 1.53 23.32 -17.90
C ARG A 164 0.54 23.46 -19.06
N GLY A 165 -0.74 23.23 -18.84
CA GLY A 165 -1.80 23.25 -19.85
C GLY A 165 -1.72 22.09 -20.84
N TRP A 166 -1.04 20.99 -20.49
CA TRP A 166 -0.91 19.82 -21.38
C TRP A 166 -2.11 18.89 -21.31
N LEU A 167 -2.73 18.81 -20.14
CA LEU A 167 -3.89 17.96 -19.86
C LEU A 167 -4.96 18.75 -19.11
N ASP A 168 -6.22 18.36 -19.30
CA ASP A 168 -7.31 18.79 -18.42
C ASP A 168 -7.25 17.97 -17.12
N GLU A 169 -7.07 18.65 -15.99
CA GLU A 169 -6.86 17.98 -14.70
C GLU A 169 -8.04 17.10 -14.30
N ARG A 170 -9.25 17.67 -14.34
CA ARG A 170 -10.47 17.00 -13.91
C ARG A 170 -10.72 15.75 -14.74
N ALA A 171 -10.65 15.87 -16.07
CA ALA A 171 -10.89 14.78 -16.99
C ALA A 171 -9.89 13.63 -16.75
N VAL A 172 -8.59 13.93 -16.65
CA VAL A 172 -7.56 12.90 -16.50
C VAL A 172 -7.57 12.28 -15.10
N ALA A 173 -7.80 13.07 -14.06
CA ALA A 173 -7.94 12.55 -12.69
C ALA A 173 -9.12 11.58 -12.61
N LEU A 174 -10.31 11.95 -13.10
CA LEU A 174 -11.47 11.06 -13.11
C LEU A 174 -11.25 9.82 -13.99
N GLU A 175 -10.64 9.96 -15.17
CA GLU A 175 -10.32 8.82 -16.04
C GLU A 175 -9.37 7.83 -15.35
N SER A 176 -8.37 8.34 -14.61
CA SER A 176 -7.45 7.49 -13.85
C SER A 176 -8.16 6.70 -12.75
N LEU A 177 -9.10 7.31 -12.02
CA LEU A 177 -9.90 6.63 -10.99
C LEU A 177 -10.84 5.60 -11.60
N ILE A 178 -11.45 5.91 -12.75
CA ILE A 178 -12.27 4.96 -13.52
C ILE A 178 -11.41 3.78 -14.00
N ALA A 179 -10.18 4.01 -14.47
CA ALA A 179 -9.29 2.96 -14.90
C ALA A 179 -8.92 2.01 -13.74
N ILE A 180 -8.67 2.55 -12.55
CA ILE A 180 -8.40 1.77 -11.33
C ILE A 180 -9.64 0.97 -10.93
N ARG A 181 -10.83 1.58 -10.90
CA ARG A 181 -12.09 0.86 -10.60
C ARG A 181 -12.37 -0.23 -11.64
N ARG A 182 -12.16 0.04 -12.93
CA ARG A 182 -12.33 -0.92 -14.03
C ARG A 182 -11.39 -2.12 -13.91
N ALA A 183 -10.17 -1.92 -13.41
CA ALA A 183 -9.23 -3.00 -13.16
C ALA A 183 -9.63 -3.88 -11.96
N GLY A 184 -10.65 -3.51 -11.20
CA GLY A 184 -11.29 -4.34 -10.20
C GLY A 184 -11.14 -3.86 -8.75
N ALA A 185 -10.46 -2.73 -8.50
CA ALA A 185 -10.38 -2.19 -7.14
C ALA A 185 -11.76 -1.80 -6.60
N ASP A 186 -12.10 -2.26 -5.40
CA ASP A 186 -13.30 -1.86 -4.64
C ASP A 186 -13.10 -0.57 -3.85
N LEU A 187 -11.86 -0.32 -3.46
CA LEU A 187 -11.44 0.86 -2.71
C LEU A 187 -10.30 1.54 -3.44
N ILE A 188 -10.34 2.88 -3.53
CA ILE A 188 -9.25 3.67 -4.09
C ILE A 188 -8.76 4.64 -3.03
N ILE A 189 -7.49 4.50 -2.64
CA ILE A 189 -6.80 5.49 -1.82
C ILE A 189 -6.14 6.49 -2.77
N THR A 190 -6.60 7.73 -2.75
CA THR A 190 -6.13 8.78 -3.67
C THR A 190 -6.10 10.15 -3.00
N TYR A 191 -5.14 10.98 -3.41
CA TYR A 191 -5.07 12.39 -3.05
C TYR A 191 -6.11 13.25 -3.80
N PHE A 192 -6.73 12.73 -4.86
CA PHE A 192 -7.83 13.39 -5.56
C PHE A 192 -9.20 13.15 -4.90
N ALA A 193 -9.28 12.46 -3.74
CA ALA A 193 -10.57 12.05 -3.17
C ALA A 193 -11.55 13.22 -2.96
N GLU A 194 -11.08 14.32 -2.38
CA GLU A 194 -11.90 15.52 -2.15
C GLU A 194 -12.32 16.20 -3.45
N ASP A 195 -11.37 16.37 -4.38
CA ASP A 195 -11.62 16.99 -5.69
C ASP A 195 -12.60 16.16 -6.53
N ALA A 196 -12.41 14.84 -6.58
CA ALA A 196 -13.26 13.90 -7.30
C ALA A 196 -14.67 13.85 -6.73
N ALA A 197 -14.82 13.83 -5.39
CA ALA A 197 -16.13 13.87 -4.75
C ALA A 197 -16.91 15.13 -5.16
N ARG A 198 -16.23 16.29 -5.18
CA ARG A 198 -16.83 17.56 -5.63
C ARG A 198 -17.22 17.52 -7.10
N TRP A 199 -16.34 17.06 -8.00
CA TRP A 199 -16.62 17.00 -9.43
C TRP A 199 -17.79 16.06 -9.78
N LEU A 200 -17.94 14.95 -9.06
CA LEU A 200 -19.03 13.99 -9.25
C LEU A 200 -20.38 14.49 -8.69
N ASP A 201 -20.36 15.41 -7.74
CA ASP A 201 -21.57 16.06 -7.23
C ASP A 201 -22.07 17.14 -8.21
N GLU A 202 -21.16 17.91 -8.81
CA GLU A 202 -21.49 18.92 -9.83
C GLU A 202 -22.14 18.34 -11.10
N GLU A 203 -21.97 17.05 -11.35
CA GLU A 203 -22.56 16.33 -12.50
C GLU A 203 -23.98 15.78 -12.21
N GLN A 204 -24.45 15.85 -10.97
CA GLN A 204 -25.80 15.41 -10.55
C GLN A 204 -26.83 16.55 -10.65
#